data_AF-A0A4S8YZC2-F1
#
_entry.id   AF-A0A4S8YZC2-F1
#
_cell.length_a   1.000
_cell.length_b   1.000
_cell.length_c   1.000
_cell.angle_alpha   90.00
_cell.angle_beta   90.00
_cell.angle_gamma   90.00
#
_symmetry.space_group_name_H-M   'P 1'
#
loop_
_entity.id
_entity.type
_entity.pdbx_description
1 polymer ?
#
loop_
_entity_poly.entity_id
_entity_poly.type
_entity_poly.pdbx_seq_one_letter_code
_entity_poly.pdbx_strand_id
1 'polypeptide(L)'
;MATSRRQNVLRDTSSISRLRYRPNASSSKVDSRLSTKLACVTHNNDVLFTLFAWDHEDGALHYGLLHTACAIVADNRHDGYLSVSRDCRAERIALDHDDLVPCQPIDYYFHVPDDLDYPVVPTFDDWRFPNSLPSAWLSASTDDNNNAAQATTQSNFSAGVKMRDRTCRLSNHSSATETAHLCPEKEET
;
A
#
# COMPACT_ATOMS: atom_id res chain seq x y z
N MET A 1 59.43 16.38 17.09
CA MET A 1 58.84 16.27 15.74
C MET A 1 58.75 14.80 15.36
N ALA A 2 57.55 14.21 15.47
CA ALA A 2 57.25 12.88 14.96
C ALA A 2 55.76 12.86 14.60
N THR A 3 55.47 12.94 13.30
CA THR A 3 54.12 12.93 12.74
C THR A 3 53.62 11.48 12.65
N SER A 4 52.68 11.09 13.51
CA SER A 4 51.99 9.80 13.39
C SER A 4 50.74 9.95 12.52
N ARG A 5 50.80 9.35 11.32
CA ARG A 5 49.70 9.25 10.36
C ARG A 5 48.57 8.40 10.95
N ARG A 6 47.39 9.00 11.16
CA ARG A 6 46.13 8.26 11.31
C ARG A 6 45.77 7.65 9.96
N GLN A 7 45.78 6.33 9.87
CA GLN A 7 45.16 5.60 8.77
C GLN A 7 43.63 5.73 8.92
N ASN A 8 43.01 6.52 8.05
CA ASN A 8 41.57 6.44 7.84
C ASN A 8 41.31 5.15 7.05
N VAL A 9 40.77 4.15 7.75
CA VAL A 9 40.16 2.98 7.12
C VAL A 9 38.89 3.48 6.44
N LEU A 10 39.00 3.76 5.14
CA LEU A 10 37.84 3.89 4.25
C LEU A 10 37.11 2.54 4.29
N ARG A 11 36.02 2.49 5.05
CA ARG A 11 35.05 1.40 4.92
C ARG A 11 34.36 1.60 3.59
N ASP A 12 34.70 0.69 2.68
CA ASP A 12 34.10 0.49 1.38
C ASP A 12 32.58 0.31 1.55
N THR A 13 31.81 1.34 1.19
CA THR A 13 30.35 1.29 1.12
C THR A 13 29.96 0.74 -0.24
N SER A 14 30.25 -0.53 -0.48
CA SER A 14 29.80 -1.22 -1.69
C SER A 14 28.46 -1.91 -1.43
N SER A 15 27.47 -1.52 -2.23
CA SER A 15 26.24 -2.26 -2.55
C SER A 15 25.05 -2.13 -1.60
N ILE A 16 24.51 -0.90 -1.46
CA ILE A 16 23.05 -0.75 -1.31
C ILE A 16 22.46 -0.90 -2.72
N SER A 17 22.00 -2.09 -3.06
CA SER A 17 21.15 -2.30 -4.23
C SER A 17 19.78 -1.69 -3.95
N ARG A 18 19.65 -0.36 -4.09
CA ARG A 18 18.34 0.26 -4.21
C ARG A 18 17.63 -0.45 -5.37
N LEU A 19 16.46 -1.02 -5.10
CA LEU A 19 15.46 -1.28 -6.13
C LEU A 19 15.05 0.08 -6.71
N ARG A 20 15.90 0.66 -7.56
CA ARG A 20 15.47 1.73 -8.43
C ARG A 20 14.61 1.05 -9.48
N TYR A 21 13.34 1.44 -9.54
CA TYR A 21 12.52 1.17 -10.70
C TYR A 21 13.32 1.53 -11.96
N ARG A 22 13.67 0.52 -12.76
CA ARG A 22 14.31 0.68 -14.06
C ARG A 22 13.31 0.17 -15.08
N PRO A 23 12.61 1.06 -15.81
CA PRO A 23 11.71 0.61 -16.86
C PRO A 23 12.50 -0.19 -17.88
N ASN A 24 11.99 -1.36 -18.25
CA ASN A 24 12.63 -2.17 -19.28
C ASN A 24 12.44 -1.48 -20.63
N ALA A 25 13.54 -1.02 -21.22
CA ALA A 25 13.53 -0.60 -22.61
C ALA A 25 13.31 -1.85 -23.48
N SER A 26 12.16 -1.88 -24.16
CA SER A 26 11.72 -2.85 -25.16
C SER A 26 11.20 -4.20 -24.65
N SER A 27 9.87 -4.38 -24.73
CA SER A 27 9.27 -5.67 -25.07
C SER A 27 8.02 -5.45 -25.92
N SER A 28 7.98 -6.09 -27.07
CA SER A 28 6.96 -5.97 -28.09
C SER A 28 5.64 -6.61 -27.66
N LYS A 29 4.56 -5.81 -27.74
CA LYS A 29 3.11 -6.14 -27.75
C LYS A 29 2.72 -7.62 -27.60
N VAL A 30 2.14 -7.91 -26.44
CA VAL A 30 0.92 -8.72 -26.32
C VAL A 30 -0.02 -7.96 -25.37
N ASP A 31 -1.32 -7.92 -25.67
CA ASP A 31 -2.41 -7.42 -24.82
C ASP A 31 -2.40 -8.12 -23.44
N SER A 32 -1.48 -7.69 -22.58
CA SER A 32 -1.21 -8.22 -21.24
C SER A 32 -1.53 -7.19 -20.15
N ARG A 33 -1.98 -5.99 -20.56
CA ARG A 33 -2.32 -4.83 -19.72
C ARG A 33 -3.33 -5.13 -18.60
N LEU A 34 -4.00 -6.28 -18.64
CA LEU A 34 -5.13 -6.63 -17.77
C LEU A 34 -4.85 -7.75 -16.76
N SER A 35 -3.64 -8.33 -16.72
CA SER A 35 -3.38 -9.50 -15.85
C SER A 35 -2.24 -9.34 -14.86
N THR A 36 -1.53 -8.21 -14.87
CA THR A 36 -0.41 -8.00 -13.96
C THR A 36 -0.90 -7.83 -12.54
N LYS A 37 -0.59 -8.84 -11.73
CA LYS A 37 -1.00 -8.96 -10.34
C LYS A 37 0.24 -9.04 -9.46
N LEU A 38 0.17 -8.40 -8.30
CA LEU A 38 1.18 -8.47 -7.26
C LEU A 38 0.57 -9.19 -6.05
N ALA A 39 1.26 -10.24 -5.58
CA ALA A 39 0.85 -10.97 -4.39
C ALA A 39 1.66 -10.49 -3.16
N CYS A 40 0.95 -10.17 -2.08
CA CYS A 40 1.54 -10.00 -0.75
C CYS A 40 1.35 -11.32 0.01
N VAL A 41 2.44 -11.90 0.51
CA VAL A 41 2.43 -13.20 1.18
C VAL A 41 3.02 -13.11 2.59
N THR A 42 2.60 -14.02 3.47
CA THR A 42 3.21 -14.21 4.80
C THR A 42 4.56 -14.92 4.70
N HIS A 43 5.30 -14.96 5.81
CA HIS A 43 6.50 -15.80 5.91
C HIS A 43 6.22 -17.31 5.77
N ASN A 44 4.97 -17.76 5.80
CA ASN A 44 4.56 -19.15 5.59
C ASN A 44 4.06 -19.46 4.17
N ASN A 45 4.16 -18.48 3.25
CA ASN A 45 3.63 -18.52 1.88
C ASN A 45 2.10 -18.50 1.79
N ASP A 46 1.41 -18.06 2.83
CA ASP A 46 -0.02 -17.80 2.75
C ASP A 46 -0.23 -16.47 2.01
N VAL A 47 -1.06 -16.48 0.97
CA VAL A 47 -1.41 -15.26 0.23
C VAL A 47 -2.32 -14.41 1.11
N LEU A 48 -1.87 -13.22 1.49
CA LEU A 48 -2.71 -12.24 2.17
C LEU A 48 -3.76 -11.70 1.21
N PHE A 49 -3.30 -11.25 0.03
CA PHE A 49 -4.16 -10.82 -1.06
C PHE A 49 -3.37 -10.66 -2.35
N THR A 50 -4.10 -10.40 -3.43
CA THR A 50 -3.54 -10.10 -4.75
C THR A 50 -4.17 -8.83 -5.30
N LEU A 51 -3.34 -7.86 -5.67
CA LEU A 51 -3.77 -6.58 -6.23
C LEU A 51 -3.35 -6.45 -7.69
N PHE A 52 -4.14 -5.75 -8.48
CA PHE A 52 -3.77 -5.38 -9.84
C PHE A 52 -2.77 -4.22 -9.83
N ALA A 53 -1.71 -4.32 -10.61
CA ALA A 53 -0.62 -3.36 -10.66
C ALA A 53 -0.84 -2.33 -11.79
N TRP A 54 -1.80 -1.42 -11.61
CA TRP A 54 -2.23 -0.46 -12.64
C TRP A 54 -1.55 0.91 -12.58
N ASP A 55 -0.68 1.16 -11.61
CA ASP A 55 -0.11 2.49 -11.38
C ASP A 55 1.04 2.82 -12.35
N HIS A 56 1.47 1.87 -13.18
CA HIS A 56 2.45 2.08 -14.24
C HIS A 56 2.18 1.21 -15.48
N GLU A 57 2.55 1.68 -16.67
CA GLU A 57 2.35 0.97 -17.94
C GLU A 57 3.07 -0.39 -18.02
N ASP A 58 4.21 -0.51 -17.35
CA ASP A 58 4.99 -1.74 -17.23
C ASP A 58 4.51 -2.68 -16.11
N GLY A 59 3.46 -2.28 -15.37
CA GLY A 59 2.96 -3.01 -14.20
C GLY A 59 3.68 -2.63 -12.91
N ALA A 60 3.09 -1.72 -12.15
CA ALA A 60 3.55 -1.37 -10.81
C ALA A 60 2.38 -0.98 -9.92
N LEU A 61 2.60 -1.01 -8.61
CA LEU A 61 1.61 -0.64 -7.60
C LEU A 61 2.24 0.34 -6.62
N HIS A 62 1.48 1.34 -6.21
CA HIS A 62 1.86 2.31 -5.19
C HIS A 62 2.25 1.60 -3.89
N TYR A 63 3.48 1.83 -3.42
CA TYR A 63 4.03 1.17 -2.25
C TYR A 63 3.20 1.42 -1.00
N GLY A 64 2.78 2.67 -0.77
CA GLY A 64 1.96 3.04 0.37
C GLY A 64 0.61 2.32 0.39
N LEU A 65 0.02 2.03 -0.78
CA LEU A 65 -1.23 1.28 -0.88
C LEU A 65 -1.00 -0.19 -0.49
N LEU A 66 0.03 -0.81 -1.07
CA LEU A 66 0.38 -2.21 -0.80
C LEU A 66 0.73 -2.43 0.67
N HIS A 67 1.62 -1.60 1.22
CA HIS A 67 2.06 -1.68 2.62
C HIS A 67 0.89 -1.48 3.58
N THR A 68 0.06 -0.46 3.34
CA THR A 68 -1.11 -0.17 4.17
C THR A 68 -2.08 -1.35 4.18
N ALA A 69 -2.35 -1.96 3.01
CA ALA A 69 -3.23 -3.11 2.92
C ALA A 69 -2.66 -4.32 3.68
N CYS A 70 -1.37 -4.64 3.55
CA CYS A 70 -0.76 -5.75 4.31
C CYS A 70 -0.79 -5.44 5.82
N ALA A 71 -0.56 -4.20 6.24
CA ALA A 71 -0.63 -3.79 7.63
C ALA A 71 -2.03 -3.90 8.24
N ILE A 72 -3.10 -3.49 7.53
CA ILE A 72 -4.49 -3.61 8.00
C ILE A 72 -4.84 -5.09 8.24
N VAL A 73 -4.54 -5.95 7.26
CA VAL A 73 -4.81 -7.39 7.34
C VAL A 73 -3.97 -8.05 8.44
N ALA A 74 -2.76 -7.54 8.70
CA ALA A 74 -1.92 -7.96 9.81
C ALA A 74 -2.27 -7.27 11.13
N ASP A 75 -3.55 -7.08 11.45
CA ASP A 75 -4.04 -6.43 12.69
C ASP A 75 -3.40 -5.06 12.98
N ASN A 76 -3.35 -4.20 11.95
CA ASN A 76 -2.77 -2.85 12.01
C ASN A 76 -1.28 -2.80 12.37
N ARG A 77 -0.49 -3.84 12.04
CA ARG A 77 0.97 -3.85 12.21
C ARG A 77 1.68 -2.97 11.17
N HIS A 78 1.50 -1.66 11.30
CA HIS A 78 2.13 -0.64 10.45
C HIS A 78 3.66 -0.55 10.61
N ASP A 79 4.22 -1.19 11.64
CA ASP A 79 5.65 -1.40 11.85
C ASP A 79 6.26 -2.46 10.91
N GLY A 80 5.40 -3.22 10.21
CA GLY A 80 5.81 -4.20 9.21
C GLY A 80 6.50 -3.60 7.99
N TYR A 81 7.12 -4.47 7.19
CA TYR A 81 7.86 -4.08 5.99
C TYR A 81 7.77 -5.15 4.91
N LEU A 82 8.01 -4.74 3.66
CA LEU A 82 8.05 -5.65 2.53
C LEU A 82 9.49 -6.07 2.19
N SER A 83 9.66 -7.32 1.78
CA SER A 83 10.89 -7.86 1.21
C SER A 83 10.59 -8.72 -0.03
N VAL A 84 11.59 -8.92 -0.88
CA VAL A 84 11.54 -9.88 -2.00
C VAL A 84 11.92 -11.31 -1.57
N SER A 85 12.15 -11.52 -0.28
CA SER A 85 12.54 -12.80 0.30
C SER A 85 11.61 -13.19 1.44
N ARG A 86 11.39 -14.51 1.54
CA ARG A 86 10.71 -15.15 2.66
C ARG A 86 11.50 -15.08 3.97
N ASP A 87 12.82 -14.93 3.89
CA ASP A 87 13.65 -14.81 5.09
C ASP A 87 13.33 -13.48 5.80
N CYS A 88 12.81 -13.56 7.02
CA CYS A 88 12.53 -12.40 7.87
C CYS A 88 13.78 -11.53 8.13
N ARG A 89 14.98 -12.09 8.00
CA ARG A 89 16.25 -11.37 8.14
C ARG A 89 16.71 -10.71 6.84
N ALA A 90 15.99 -10.91 5.75
CA ALA A 90 16.30 -10.29 4.48
C ALA A 90 16.15 -8.77 4.56
N GLU A 91 16.85 -8.09 3.65
CA GLU A 91 16.78 -6.65 3.54
C GLU A 91 15.35 -6.21 3.21
N ARG A 92 14.93 -5.12 3.85
CA ARG A 92 13.67 -4.44 3.55
C ARG A 92 13.78 -3.79 2.19
N ILE A 93 12.68 -3.75 1.44
CA ILE A 93 12.64 -2.95 0.21
C ILE A 93 12.80 -1.48 0.58
N ALA A 94 13.80 -0.84 -0.02
CA ALA A 94 14.11 0.57 0.19
C ALA A 94 13.30 1.45 -0.75
N LEU A 95 12.00 1.61 -0.45
CA LEU A 95 11.05 2.48 -1.15
C LEU A 95 10.38 3.42 -0.15
N ASP A 96 10.13 4.66 -0.58
CA ASP A 96 9.35 5.64 0.16
C ASP A 96 7.83 5.40 -0.06
N HIS A 97 6.98 6.03 0.75
CA HIS A 97 5.53 5.77 0.74
C HIS A 97 4.88 5.97 -0.65
N ASP A 98 5.35 6.96 -1.39
CA ASP A 98 4.79 7.34 -2.70
C ASP A 98 5.50 6.68 -3.90
N ASP A 99 6.48 5.80 -3.63
CA ASP A 99 7.18 5.08 -4.68
C ASP A 99 6.33 3.95 -5.27
N LEU A 100 6.75 3.44 -6.44
CA LEU A 100 6.10 2.32 -7.12
C LEU A 100 6.85 1.01 -6.89
N VAL A 101 6.10 -0.03 -6.53
CA VAL A 101 6.56 -1.41 -6.43
C VAL A 101 6.33 -2.10 -7.77
N PRO A 102 7.39 -2.57 -8.45
CA PRO A 102 7.23 -3.27 -9.71
C PRO A 102 6.53 -4.62 -9.49
N CYS A 103 5.74 -5.07 -10.45
CA CYS A 103 5.08 -6.38 -10.41
C CYS A 103 6.04 -7.59 -10.55
N GLN A 104 7.35 -7.33 -10.61
CA GLN A 104 8.40 -8.32 -10.68
C GLN A 104 9.44 -8.01 -9.59
N PRO A 105 9.79 -8.99 -8.73
CA PRO A 105 9.30 -10.37 -8.72
C PRO A 105 7.81 -10.48 -8.38
N ILE A 106 7.20 -11.64 -8.71
CA ILE A 106 5.75 -11.87 -8.63
C ILE A 106 5.23 -11.77 -7.18
N ASP A 107 6.06 -12.19 -6.21
CA ASP A 107 5.69 -12.27 -4.80
C ASP A 107 6.52 -11.32 -3.95
N TYR A 108 5.84 -10.59 -3.07
CA TYR A 108 6.42 -9.77 -2.03
C TYR A 108 5.98 -10.30 -0.66
N TYR A 109 6.93 -10.38 0.27
CA TYR A 109 6.70 -10.91 1.61
C TYR A 109 6.52 -9.77 2.60
N PHE A 110 5.43 -9.80 3.36
CA PHE A 110 5.22 -8.89 4.48
C PHE A 110 5.79 -9.51 5.75
N HIS A 111 6.66 -8.76 6.41
CA HIS A 111 7.33 -9.15 7.65
C HIS A 111 6.98 -8.18 8.74
N VAL A 112 6.76 -8.71 9.94
CA VAL A 112 6.54 -7.92 11.15
C VAL A 112 7.78 -8.09 12.06
N PRO A 113 8.42 -7.00 12.51
CA PRO A 113 9.60 -7.09 13.37
C PRO A 113 9.33 -7.92 14.63
N ASP A 114 10.26 -8.83 14.92
CA ASP A 114 10.25 -9.71 16.10
C ASP A 114 9.02 -10.61 16.27
N ASP A 115 8.18 -10.73 15.24
CA ASP A 115 6.92 -11.46 15.28
C ASP A 115 6.68 -12.17 13.94
N LEU A 116 7.05 -13.45 13.89
CA LEU A 116 6.85 -14.26 12.69
C LEU A 116 5.38 -14.66 12.55
N ASP A 117 4.74 -15.03 13.66
CA ASP A 117 3.38 -15.57 13.68
C ASP A 117 2.33 -14.49 13.95
N TYR A 118 2.53 -13.30 13.37
CA TYR A 118 1.62 -12.17 13.54
C TYR A 118 0.19 -12.55 13.10
N PRO A 119 -0.86 -12.02 13.77
CA PRO A 119 -2.23 -12.36 13.43
C PRO A 119 -2.60 -11.85 12.03
N VAL A 120 -3.29 -12.69 11.27
CA VAL A 120 -3.95 -12.31 10.02
C VAL A 120 -5.44 -12.21 10.30
N VAL A 121 -5.99 -11.02 10.18
CA VAL A 121 -7.40 -10.71 10.44
C VAL A 121 -8.23 -11.06 9.20
N PRO A 122 -9.07 -12.11 9.25
CA PRO A 122 -9.73 -12.62 8.05
C PRO A 122 -11.03 -11.87 7.72
N THR A 123 -11.63 -11.19 8.70
CA THR A 123 -12.91 -10.49 8.56
C THR A 123 -12.86 -9.13 9.24
N PHE A 124 -13.73 -8.22 8.80
CA PHE A 124 -13.82 -6.89 9.41
C PHE A 124 -14.39 -6.94 10.84
N ASP A 125 -15.20 -7.95 11.17
CA ASP A 125 -15.72 -8.16 12.53
C ASP A 125 -14.61 -8.49 13.54
N ASP A 126 -13.57 -9.18 13.10
CA ASP A 126 -12.39 -9.51 13.91
C ASP A 126 -11.40 -8.33 13.99
N TRP A 127 -11.53 -7.35 13.11
CA TRP A 127 -10.61 -6.22 13.01
C TRP A 127 -10.89 -5.19 14.10
N ARG A 128 -9.82 -4.73 14.77
CA ARG A 128 -9.91 -3.70 15.79
C ARG A 128 -9.40 -2.38 15.25
N PHE A 129 -10.08 -1.29 15.59
CA PHE A 129 -9.61 0.04 15.22
C PHE A 129 -8.24 0.33 15.85
N PRO A 130 -7.25 0.83 15.08
CA PRO A 130 -5.90 1.05 15.58
C PRO A 130 -5.84 2.18 16.60
N ASN A 131 -4.92 2.06 17.56
CA ASN A 131 -4.67 3.10 18.57
C ASN A 131 -4.05 4.37 17.97
N SER A 132 -3.44 4.27 16.79
CA SER A 132 -2.84 5.38 16.06
C SER A 132 -3.01 5.17 14.57
N LEU A 133 -3.43 6.22 13.85
CA LEU A 133 -3.56 6.17 12.40
C LEU A 133 -2.20 6.45 11.72
N PRO A 134 -1.93 5.82 10.55
CA PRO A 134 -0.81 6.19 9.71
C PRO A 134 -0.78 7.69 9.39
N SER A 135 0.41 8.27 9.35
CA SER A 135 0.60 9.70 9.05
C SER A 135 -0.04 10.12 7.73
N ALA A 136 0.07 9.27 6.70
CA ALA A 136 -0.54 9.49 5.38
C ALA A 136 -2.08 9.66 5.44
N TRP A 137 -2.75 9.03 6.41
CA TRP A 137 -4.20 9.14 6.56
C TRP A 137 -4.60 10.45 7.24
N LEU A 138 -3.76 10.94 8.17
CA LEU A 138 -3.99 12.22 8.83
C LEU A 138 -3.85 13.39 7.86
N SER A 139 -2.93 13.31 6.88
CA SER A 139 -2.78 14.34 5.84
C SER A 139 -3.95 14.39 4.85
N ALA A 140 -4.68 13.30 4.65
CA ALA A 140 -5.84 13.27 3.75
C ALA A 140 -7.10 13.93 4.35
N SER A 141 -7.11 14.19 5.66
CA SER A 141 -8.27 14.72 6.39
C SER A 141 -8.47 16.24 6.24
N THR A 142 -7.56 16.97 5.61
CA THR A 142 -7.53 18.46 5.68
C THR A 142 -8.34 19.19 4.61
N ASP A 143 -9.16 18.51 3.81
CA ASP A 143 -10.10 19.18 2.91
C ASP A 143 -11.38 19.59 3.67
N ASP A 144 -11.27 20.69 4.42
CA ASP A 144 -12.31 21.31 5.26
C ASP A 144 -13.57 21.78 4.50
N ASN A 145 -13.65 21.57 3.18
CA ASN A 145 -14.80 21.98 2.35
C ASN A 145 -15.95 20.96 2.31
N ASN A 146 -16.04 20.08 3.32
CA ASN A 146 -17.14 19.12 3.44
C ASN A 146 -18.39 19.80 4.02
N ASN A 147 -19.12 20.54 3.19
CA ASN A 147 -20.52 20.93 3.46
C ASN A 147 -21.44 19.69 3.42
N ALA A 148 -21.23 18.74 4.33
CA ALA A 148 -21.94 17.45 4.38
C ALA A 148 -23.32 17.51 5.06
N ALA A 149 -23.77 18.69 5.50
CA ALA A 149 -25.03 18.86 6.22
C ALA A 149 -26.23 19.18 5.30
N GLN A 150 -26.41 18.43 4.21
CA GLN A 150 -27.72 18.35 3.55
C GLN A 150 -28.26 16.95 3.69
N ALA A 151 -29.06 16.75 4.74
CA ALA A 151 -29.81 15.53 4.96
C ALA A 151 -30.81 15.33 3.80
N THR A 152 -30.42 14.54 2.80
CA THR A 152 -31.36 14.02 1.80
C THR A 152 -32.17 12.88 2.42
N THR A 153 -33.45 12.80 2.13
CA THR A 153 -34.31 11.69 2.54
C THR A 153 -33.73 10.35 2.10
N GLN A 154 -33.86 9.30 2.91
CA GLN A 154 -33.28 7.96 2.72
C GLN A 154 -33.52 7.39 1.30
N SER A 155 -34.68 7.68 0.71
CA SER A 155 -35.06 7.29 -0.65
C SER A 155 -34.21 7.88 -1.79
N ASN A 156 -33.43 8.94 -1.52
CA ASN A 156 -32.60 9.66 -2.50
C ASN A 156 -31.12 9.73 -2.07
N PHE A 157 -30.66 8.83 -1.19
CA PHE A 157 -29.30 8.86 -0.63
C PHE A 157 -28.22 8.89 -1.72
N SER A 158 -28.35 8.06 -2.75
CA SER A 158 -27.38 8.01 -3.85
C SER A 158 -27.28 9.32 -4.64
N ALA A 159 -28.41 10.02 -4.84
CA ALA A 159 -28.42 11.34 -5.48
C ALA A 159 -27.79 12.41 -4.57
N GLY A 160 -28.07 12.35 -3.27
CA GLY A 160 -27.46 13.23 -2.26
C GLY A 160 -25.94 13.08 -2.20
N VAL A 161 -25.44 11.84 -2.16
CA VAL A 161 -24.00 11.54 -2.14
C VAL A 161 -23.32 12.03 -3.42
N LYS A 162 -23.90 11.77 -4.60
CA LYS A 162 -23.35 12.26 -5.88
C LYS A 162 -23.29 13.78 -5.94
N MET A 163 -24.32 14.48 -5.44
CA MET A 163 -24.35 15.94 -5.40
C MET A 163 -23.33 16.53 -4.41
N ARG A 164 -23.12 15.86 -3.28
CA ARG A 164 -22.15 16.25 -2.24
C ARG A 164 -20.72 16.04 -2.71
N ASP A 165 -20.38 14.84 -3.16
CA ASP A 165 -18.98 14.45 -3.38
C ASP A 165 -18.45 15.03 -4.69
N ARG A 166 -19.27 15.09 -5.75
CA ARG A 166 -18.99 15.63 -7.11
C ARG A 166 -17.80 14.99 -7.85
N THR A 167 -16.77 14.57 -7.13
CA THR A 167 -15.57 13.86 -7.56
C THR A 167 -15.36 12.65 -6.64
N CYS A 168 -14.57 11.68 -7.11
CA CYS A 168 -14.11 10.58 -6.26
C CYS A 168 -13.36 11.15 -5.06
N ARG A 169 -13.78 10.79 -3.83
CA ARG A 169 -13.15 11.27 -2.59
C ARG A 169 -11.69 10.83 -2.43
N LEU A 170 -11.24 9.83 -3.19
CA LEU A 170 -9.88 9.32 -3.16
C LEU A 170 -9.01 9.94 -4.27
N SER A 171 -9.49 9.96 -5.51
CA SER A 171 -8.68 10.38 -6.67
C SER A 171 -8.96 11.80 -7.16
N ASN A 172 -9.98 12.47 -6.62
CA ASN A 172 -10.48 13.77 -7.08
C ASN A 172 -10.91 13.84 -8.56
N HIS A 173 -11.06 12.70 -9.24
CA HIS A 173 -11.56 12.64 -10.61
C HIS A 173 -13.09 12.73 -10.63
N SER A 174 -13.65 13.46 -11.60
CA SER A 174 -15.09 13.67 -11.75
C SER A 174 -15.79 12.59 -12.60
N SER A 175 -15.04 11.84 -13.39
CA SER A 175 -15.54 10.75 -14.25
C SER A 175 -15.35 9.38 -13.59
N ALA A 176 -16.10 8.39 -14.09
CA ALA A 176 -16.04 7.00 -13.61
C ALA A 176 -16.21 6.84 -12.09
N THR A 177 -17.06 7.69 -11.48
CA THR A 177 -17.38 7.64 -10.06
C THR A 177 -18.61 6.77 -9.79
N GLU A 178 -18.59 6.05 -8.68
CA GLU A 178 -19.75 5.29 -8.18
C GLU A 178 -20.10 5.72 -6.76
N THR A 179 -21.34 5.45 -6.35
CA THR A 179 -21.76 5.62 -4.96
C THR A 179 -21.46 4.33 -4.22
N ALA A 180 -20.63 4.40 -3.19
CA ALA A 180 -20.33 3.26 -2.33
C ALA A 180 -20.96 3.45 -0.95
N HIS A 181 -21.49 2.37 -0.37
CA HIS A 181 -21.82 2.36 1.05
C HIS A 181 -20.54 2.33 1.88
N LEU A 182 -20.48 3.10 2.97
CA LEU A 182 -19.35 3.03 3.91
C LEU A 182 -19.44 1.78 4.80
N CYS A 183 -20.66 1.43 5.24
CA CYS A 183 -20.96 0.15 5.85
C CYS A 183 -21.61 -0.75 4.78
N PRO A 184 -21.09 -1.95 4.48
CA PRO A 184 -21.74 -2.86 3.54
C PRO A 184 -23.23 -3.06 3.88
N GLU A 185 -24.11 -3.10 2.87
CA GLU A 185 -25.57 -3.21 3.08
C GLU A 185 -25.96 -4.40 3.96
N LYS A 186 -25.23 -5.51 3.84
CA LYS A 186 -25.41 -6.72 4.66
C LYS A 186 -25.10 -6.53 6.16
N GLU A 187 -24.44 -5.42 6.53
CA GLU A 187 -23.99 -5.08 7.88
C GLU A 187 -24.78 -3.87 8.47
N GLU A 188 -25.76 -3.31 7.75
CA GLU A 188 -26.68 -2.29 8.30
C GLU A 188 -27.71 -2.98 9.23
N THR A 189 -27.54 -2.80 10.56
CA THR A 189 -28.47 -3.27 11.61
C THR A 189 -29.67 -2.35 11.82
#